data_AF-A0AAV6WVF4-F1
#
_entry.id   AF-A0AAV6WVF4-F1
#
_cell.length_a   1.000
_cell.length_b   1.000
_cell.length_c   1.000
_cell.angle_alpha   90.00
_cell.angle_beta   90.00
_cell.angle_gamma   90.00
#
_symmetry.space_group_name_H-M   'P 1'
#
loop_
_entity.id
_entity.type
_entity.pdbx_description
1 polymer ?
#
loop_
_entity_poly.entity_id
_entity_poly.type
_entity_poly.pdbx_seq_one_letter_code
_entity_poly.pdbx_strand_id
1 'polypeptide(L)'
;MQVDSYLQEKVTRALKQPVYRAVEKLEARNYISIYEKKESKNDFLLRLAKLDFNYLQNLYTKEINDLFRWRKDQLNIRSKVPHMRDRVVECYFWMEGIHFEPQYSFSRAAATKALVMALVLNDTYGNYATLEELDIFTDIFQRWDIKEIDQLPDYMKAAYQLFFSVRDDYDHEVSKLGRSSYGVSCVIGAVRAKFNF
;
A
#
# COMPACT_ATOMS: atom_id res chain seq x y z
N MET A 1 -19.82 39.48 -16.64
CA MET A 1 -18.85 39.48 -15.52
C MET A 1 -17.91 38.31 -15.75
N GLN A 2 -16.66 38.57 -16.14
CA GLN A 2 -15.69 37.52 -16.41
C GLN A 2 -15.31 36.91 -15.06
N VAL A 3 -15.61 35.63 -14.84
CA VAL A 3 -15.23 34.96 -13.60
C VAL A 3 -13.71 34.87 -13.56
N ASP A 4 -13.10 35.30 -12.46
CA ASP A 4 -11.67 35.12 -12.20
C ASP A 4 -11.28 33.65 -12.42
N SER A 5 -10.24 33.42 -13.24
CA SER A 5 -9.76 32.09 -13.63
C SER A 5 -9.45 31.20 -12.42
N TYR A 6 -8.89 31.80 -11.35
CA TYR A 6 -8.65 31.10 -10.09
C TYR A 6 -9.94 30.55 -9.48
N LEU A 7 -10.99 31.39 -9.42
CA LEU A 7 -12.28 31.01 -8.83
C LEU A 7 -12.99 29.97 -9.69
N GLN A 8 -12.96 30.11 -11.02
CA GLN A 8 -13.56 29.17 -11.94
C GLN A 8 -12.96 27.76 -11.79
N GLU A 9 -11.62 27.65 -11.73
CA GLU A 9 -10.96 26.36 -11.54
C GLU A 9 -11.22 25.76 -10.16
N LYS A 10 -11.21 26.58 -9.12
CA LYS A 10 -11.52 26.14 -7.75
C LYS A 10 -12.93 25.56 -7.66
N VAL A 11 -13.94 26.25 -8.20
CA VAL A 11 -15.33 25.79 -8.23
C VAL A 11 -15.46 24.52 -9.06
N THR A 12 -14.87 24.50 -10.25
CA THR A 12 -14.92 23.31 -11.14
C THR A 12 -14.28 22.09 -10.48
N ARG A 13 -13.14 22.26 -9.78
CA ARG A 13 -12.49 21.18 -9.04
C ARG A 13 -13.38 20.69 -7.91
N ALA A 14 -13.91 21.59 -7.09
CA ALA A 14 -14.77 21.25 -5.95
C ALA A 14 -16.06 20.52 -6.37
N LEU A 15 -16.63 20.87 -7.52
CA LEU A 15 -17.80 20.18 -8.09
C LEU A 15 -17.46 18.77 -8.59
N LYS A 16 -16.26 18.57 -9.15
CA LYS A 16 -15.79 17.23 -9.57
C LYS A 16 -15.42 16.35 -8.39
N GLN A 17 -14.74 16.92 -7.39
CA GLN A 17 -14.23 16.21 -6.23
C GLN A 17 -14.30 17.12 -5.00
N PRO A 18 -15.18 16.82 -4.02
CA PRO A 18 -15.21 17.55 -2.77
C PRO A 18 -13.93 17.33 -1.96
N VAL A 19 -13.40 18.41 -1.37
CA VAL A 19 -12.11 18.41 -0.64
C VAL A 19 -12.06 17.32 0.44
N TYR A 20 -13.14 17.13 1.19
CA TYR A 20 -13.19 16.17 2.29
C TYR A 20 -13.29 14.69 1.85
N ARG A 21 -13.53 14.41 0.57
CA ARG A 21 -13.57 13.03 0.02
C ARG A 21 -12.31 12.69 -0.78
N ALA A 22 -11.39 13.62 -0.87
CA ALA A 22 -10.25 13.51 -1.75
C ALA A 22 -9.00 13.11 -0.99
N VAL A 23 -8.08 12.44 -1.69
CA VAL A 23 -6.74 12.15 -1.15
C VAL A 23 -6.00 13.48 -0.99
N GLU A 24 -5.54 13.75 0.24
CA GLU A 24 -5.04 15.06 0.64
C GLU A 24 -3.86 15.52 -0.22
N LYS A 25 -2.90 14.64 -0.53
CA LYS A 25 -1.77 15.00 -1.38
C LYS A 25 -2.13 15.21 -2.84
N LEU A 26 -3.14 14.50 -3.35
CA LEU A 26 -3.66 14.77 -4.69
C LEU A 26 -4.35 16.15 -4.75
N GLU A 27 -5.14 16.51 -3.74
CA GLU A 27 -5.72 17.85 -3.68
C GLU A 27 -4.67 18.93 -3.46
N ALA A 28 -3.66 18.68 -2.62
CA ALA A 28 -2.56 19.62 -2.44
C ALA A 28 -1.86 19.89 -3.78
N ARG A 29 -1.59 18.85 -4.58
CA ARG A 29 -0.97 19.01 -5.90
C ARG A 29 -1.80 19.88 -6.84
N ASN A 30 -3.11 19.66 -6.88
CA ASN A 30 -4.05 20.44 -7.70
C ASN A 30 -4.15 21.87 -7.18
N TYR A 31 -4.28 22.04 -5.87
CA TYR A 31 -4.46 23.34 -5.23
C TYR A 31 -3.23 24.22 -5.33
N ILE A 32 -2.01 23.65 -5.29
CA ILE A 32 -0.77 24.40 -5.58
C ILE A 32 -0.84 25.09 -6.95
N SER A 33 -1.29 24.36 -7.98
CA SER A 33 -1.44 24.90 -9.34
C SER A 33 -2.57 25.93 -9.45
N ILE A 34 -3.67 25.75 -8.72
CA ILE A 34 -4.76 26.74 -8.67
C ILE A 34 -4.29 28.00 -7.93
N TYR A 35 -3.66 27.85 -6.76
CA TYR A 35 -3.19 28.95 -5.92
C TYR A 35 -2.15 29.84 -6.60
N GLU A 36 -1.33 29.27 -7.50
CA GLU A 36 -0.37 30.02 -8.31
C GLU A 36 -1.02 31.09 -9.20
N LYS A 37 -2.27 30.86 -9.65
CA LYS A 37 -3.05 31.79 -10.48
C LYS A 37 -3.70 32.92 -9.70
N LYS A 38 -3.76 32.82 -8.37
CA LYS A 38 -4.36 33.87 -7.53
C LYS A 38 -3.48 35.12 -7.55
N GLU A 39 -4.06 36.26 -7.89
CA GLU A 39 -3.33 37.55 -7.93
C GLU A 39 -2.77 37.92 -6.55
N SER A 40 -3.58 37.80 -5.50
CA SER A 40 -3.20 38.11 -4.11
C SER A 40 -2.55 36.92 -3.37
N LYS A 41 -1.81 36.06 -4.08
CA LYS A 41 -1.14 34.91 -3.46
C LYS A 41 0.02 35.35 -2.57
N ASN A 42 0.36 34.52 -1.60
CA ASN A 42 1.58 34.67 -0.82
C ASN A 42 2.67 33.79 -1.47
N ASP A 43 3.69 34.43 -2.05
CA ASP A 43 4.75 33.73 -2.78
C ASP A 43 5.62 32.85 -1.87
N PHE A 44 5.80 33.24 -0.60
CA PHE A 44 6.52 32.42 0.37
C PHE A 44 5.78 31.10 0.65
N LEU A 45 4.47 31.16 0.87
CA LEU A 45 3.65 29.97 1.07
C LEU A 45 3.60 29.07 -0.18
N LEU A 46 3.48 29.65 -1.37
CA LEU A 46 3.50 28.89 -2.63
C LEU A 46 4.84 28.17 -2.80
N ARG A 47 5.96 28.86 -2.55
CA ARG A 47 7.31 28.28 -2.63
C ARG A 47 7.48 27.15 -1.62
N LEU A 48 7.06 27.36 -0.38
CA LEU A 48 7.13 26.34 0.67
C LEU A 48 6.34 25.09 0.28
N ALA A 49 5.10 25.25 -0.19
CA ALA A 49 4.24 24.13 -0.61
C ALA A 49 4.85 23.35 -1.79
N LYS A 50 5.45 24.02 -2.77
CA LYS A 50 6.15 23.36 -3.90
C LYS A 50 7.36 22.56 -3.43
N LEU A 51 8.16 23.11 -2.50
CA LEU A 51 9.33 22.41 -1.95
C LEU A 51 8.93 21.20 -1.11
N ASP A 52 7.94 21.35 -0.23
CA ASP A 52 7.40 20.24 0.58
C ASP A 52 6.88 19.10 -0.31
N PHE A 53 6.08 19.44 -1.33
CA PHE A 53 5.55 18.45 -2.26
C PHE A 53 6.66 17.68 -2.98
N ASN A 54 7.68 18.38 -3.49
CA ASN A 54 8.80 17.75 -4.19
C ASN A 54 9.66 16.89 -3.25
N TYR A 55 9.85 17.33 -2.01
CA TYR A 55 10.55 16.55 -0.99
C TYR A 55 9.84 15.22 -0.72
N LEU A 56 8.53 15.28 -0.49
CA LEU A 56 7.70 14.09 -0.27
C LEU A 56 7.66 13.18 -1.50
N GLN A 57 7.53 13.74 -2.70
CA GLN A 57 7.54 12.96 -3.95
C GLN A 57 8.86 12.18 -4.11
N ASN A 58 10.00 12.77 -3.77
CA ASN A 58 11.29 12.07 -3.79
C ASN A 58 11.35 10.94 -2.76
N LEU A 59 10.81 11.18 -1.55
CA LEU A 59 10.69 10.15 -0.52
C LEU A 59 9.82 8.98 -1.01
N TYR A 60 8.64 9.26 -1.58
CA TYR A 60 7.74 8.23 -2.10
C TYR A 60 8.36 7.45 -3.25
N THR A 61 9.09 8.13 -4.14
CA THR A 61 9.79 7.49 -5.25
C THR A 61 10.84 6.50 -4.74
N LYS A 62 11.57 6.86 -3.68
CA LYS A 62 12.52 5.95 -3.02
C LYS A 62 11.80 4.73 -2.44
N GLU A 63 10.72 4.95 -1.68
CA GLU A 63 9.94 3.87 -1.07
C GLU A 63 9.38 2.90 -2.13
N ILE A 64 8.81 3.42 -3.22
CA ILE A 64 8.30 2.62 -4.34
C ILE A 64 9.42 1.81 -5.01
N ASN A 65 10.59 2.41 -5.22
CA ASN A 65 11.74 1.69 -5.79
C ASN A 65 12.21 0.55 -4.89
N ASP A 66 12.23 0.76 -3.58
CA ASP A 66 12.58 -0.27 -2.60
C ASP A 66 11.53 -1.40 -2.61
N LEU A 67 10.24 -1.06 -2.73
CA LEU A 67 9.16 -2.05 -2.89
C LEU A 67 9.27 -2.84 -4.20
N PHE A 68 9.67 -2.22 -5.31
CA PHE A 68 9.92 -2.94 -6.56
C PHE A 68 11.11 -3.90 -6.46
N ARG A 69 12.18 -3.52 -5.74
CA ARG A 69 13.30 -4.43 -5.47
C ARG A 69 12.85 -5.60 -4.61
N TRP A 70 12.17 -5.34 -3.49
CA TRP A 70 11.58 -6.38 -2.65
C TRP A 70 10.70 -7.35 -3.46
N ARG A 71 9.82 -6.82 -4.31
CA ARG A 71 8.95 -7.62 -5.18
C ARG A 71 9.75 -8.45 -6.21
N LYS A 72 10.87 -7.95 -6.70
CA LYS A 72 11.75 -8.70 -7.60
C LYS A 72 12.46 -9.84 -6.86
N ASP A 73 13.01 -9.54 -5.68
CA ASP A 73 13.92 -10.41 -4.95
C ASP A 73 13.19 -11.52 -4.18
N GLN A 74 12.16 -11.17 -3.41
CA GLN A 74 11.44 -12.13 -2.55
C GLN A 74 10.42 -12.96 -3.31
N LEU A 75 9.95 -12.40 -4.42
CA LEU A 75 8.60 -12.69 -4.85
C LEU A 75 8.60 -13.44 -6.17
N ASN A 76 9.52 -13.10 -7.09
CA ASN A 76 9.55 -13.59 -8.47
C ASN A 76 8.12 -13.84 -9.01
N ILE A 77 7.17 -12.92 -8.70
CA ILE A 77 5.72 -13.18 -8.71
C ILE A 77 5.29 -13.73 -10.06
N ARG A 78 5.88 -13.18 -11.13
CA ARG A 78 5.58 -13.58 -12.50
C ARG A 78 5.91 -15.04 -12.80
N SER A 79 6.95 -15.62 -12.19
CA SER A 79 7.34 -17.00 -12.47
C SER A 79 6.65 -17.99 -11.54
N LYS A 80 6.47 -17.64 -10.27
CA LYS A 80 5.89 -18.56 -9.26
C LYS A 80 4.37 -18.47 -9.14
N VAL A 81 3.79 -17.31 -9.42
CA VAL A 81 2.36 -17.03 -9.18
C VAL A 81 1.78 -16.19 -10.35
N PRO A 82 1.77 -16.74 -11.58
CA PRO A 82 1.46 -15.97 -12.79
C PRO A 82 0.03 -15.42 -12.84
N HIS A 83 -0.89 -15.99 -12.07
CA HIS A 83 -2.29 -15.55 -11.99
C HIS A 83 -2.48 -14.27 -11.15
N MET A 84 -1.49 -13.89 -10.33
CA MET A 84 -1.61 -12.73 -9.46
C MET A 84 -1.52 -11.41 -10.20
N ARG A 85 -2.38 -10.46 -9.81
CA ARG A 85 -2.33 -9.10 -10.34
C ARG A 85 -1.15 -8.33 -9.74
N ASP A 86 -0.41 -7.64 -10.60
CA ASP A 86 0.65 -6.72 -10.18
C ASP A 86 0.03 -5.38 -9.76
N ARG A 87 -0.14 -5.18 -8.44
CA ARG A 87 -0.81 -4.01 -7.85
C ARG A 87 0.04 -3.23 -6.85
N VAL A 88 1.37 -3.35 -6.92
CA VAL A 88 2.26 -2.74 -5.91
C VAL A 88 2.09 -1.22 -5.84
N VAL A 89 1.96 -0.56 -7.00
CA VAL A 89 1.80 0.91 -7.07
C VAL A 89 0.44 1.33 -6.53
N GLU A 90 -0.63 0.61 -6.87
CA GLU A 90 -1.98 0.87 -6.38
C GLU A 90 -2.07 0.66 -4.86
N CYS A 91 -1.46 -0.41 -4.35
CA CYS A 91 -1.37 -0.66 -2.91
C CYS A 91 -0.64 0.46 -2.19
N TYR A 92 0.51 0.90 -2.74
CA TYR A 92 1.28 1.99 -2.18
C TYR A 92 0.49 3.30 -2.19
N PHE A 93 -0.20 3.61 -3.29
CA PHE A 93 -1.05 4.79 -3.40
C PHE A 93 -2.15 4.81 -2.35
N TRP A 94 -2.77 3.65 -2.03
CA TRP A 94 -3.73 3.58 -0.93
C TRP A 94 -3.09 3.83 0.44
N MET A 95 -1.87 3.33 0.69
CA MET A 95 -1.19 3.54 1.97
C MET A 95 -0.71 4.98 2.14
N GLU A 96 -0.23 5.61 1.06
CA GLU A 96 0.12 7.03 1.03
C GLU A 96 -1.10 7.90 1.33
N GLY A 97 -2.27 7.56 0.78
CA GLY A 97 -3.51 8.26 1.06
C GLY A 97 -4.00 8.17 2.51
N ILE A 98 -3.52 7.19 3.30
CA ILE A 98 -3.81 7.09 4.74
C ILE A 98 -2.77 7.88 5.56
N HIS A 99 -1.48 7.74 5.23
CA HIS A 99 -0.39 8.39 5.95
C HIS A 99 0.61 8.97 4.97
N PHE A 100 0.56 10.27 4.71
CA PHE A 100 1.44 10.92 3.74
C PHE A 100 2.73 11.46 4.37
N GLU A 101 2.76 11.68 5.69
CA GLU A 101 3.84 12.40 6.35
C GLU A 101 5.15 11.60 6.38
N PRO A 102 6.33 12.27 6.39
CA PRO A 102 7.63 11.59 6.30
C PRO A 102 7.86 10.54 7.39
N GLN A 103 7.40 10.81 8.62
CA GLN A 103 7.60 9.91 9.76
C GLN A 103 6.93 8.54 9.59
N TYR A 104 5.95 8.42 8.69
CA TYR A 104 5.24 7.17 8.42
C TYR A 104 5.84 6.37 7.26
N SER A 105 7.05 6.72 6.79
CA SER A 105 7.74 6.02 5.70
C SER A 105 7.80 4.49 5.89
N PHE A 106 8.27 4.05 7.05
CA PHE A 106 8.30 2.62 7.39
C PHE A 106 6.90 2.00 7.38
N SER A 107 5.92 2.69 7.98
CA SER A 107 4.54 2.22 8.07
C SER A 107 3.89 2.06 6.70
N ARG A 108 4.09 3.01 5.77
CA ARG A 108 3.62 2.91 4.38
C ARG A 108 4.20 1.70 3.67
N ALA A 109 5.52 1.50 3.76
CA ALA A 109 6.18 0.37 3.11
C ALA A 109 5.70 -0.97 3.68
N ALA A 110 5.64 -1.10 5.00
CA ALA A 110 5.15 -2.29 5.70
C ALA A 110 3.68 -2.60 5.35
N ALA A 111 2.81 -1.60 5.42
CA ALA A 111 1.39 -1.76 5.13
C ALA A 111 1.15 -2.08 3.64
N THR A 112 1.98 -1.54 2.74
CA THR A 112 1.93 -1.87 1.31
C THR A 112 2.27 -3.34 1.09
N LYS A 113 3.35 -3.85 1.69
CA LYS A 113 3.69 -5.28 1.61
C LYS A 113 2.55 -6.14 2.15
N ALA A 114 1.97 -5.78 3.30
CA ALA A 114 0.85 -6.50 3.89
C ALA A 114 -0.41 -6.51 3.00
N LEU A 115 -0.71 -5.40 2.35
CA LEU A 115 -1.84 -5.32 1.42
C LEU A 115 -1.59 -6.14 0.15
N VAL A 116 -0.38 -6.12 -0.40
CA VAL A 116 0.00 -6.99 -1.52
C VAL A 116 -0.21 -8.45 -1.16
N MET A 117 0.17 -8.87 0.05
CA MET A 117 -0.11 -10.22 0.56
C MET A 117 -1.60 -10.53 0.64
N ALA A 118 -2.41 -9.61 1.16
CA ALA A 118 -3.86 -9.79 1.24
C ALA A 118 -4.48 -9.93 -0.16
N LEU A 119 -3.97 -9.21 -1.16
CA LEU A 119 -4.40 -9.36 -2.55
C LEU A 119 -3.98 -10.70 -3.16
N VAL A 120 -2.80 -11.23 -2.80
CA VAL A 120 -2.38 -12.58 -3.19
C VAL A 120 -3.43 -13.60 -2.73
N LEU A 121 -3.76 -13.59 -1.44
CA LEU A 121 -4.78 -14.50 -0.90
C LEU A 121 -6.12 -14.28 -1.58
N ASN A 122 -6.55 -13.04 -1.74
CA ASN A 122 -7.82 -12.74 -2.39
C ASN A 122 -7.87 -13.31 -3.82
N ASP A 123 -6.79 -13.24 -4.59
CA ASP A 123 -6.73 -13.78 -5.95
C ASP A 123 -6.70 -15.31 -5.95
N THR A 124 -5.96 -15.93 -5.02
CA THR A 124 -5.94 -17.38 -4.81
C THR A 124 -7.34 -17.92 -4.49
N TYR A 125 -8.01 -17.35 -3.48
CA TYR A 125 -9.35 -17.78 -3.03
C TYR A 125 -10.44 -17.43 -4.04
N GLY A 126 -10.33 -16.31 -4.75
CA GLY A 126 -11.40 -15.81 -5.60
C GLY A 126 -11.41 -16.39 -7.02
N ASN A 127 -10.24 -16.75 -7.57
CA ASN A 127 -10.12 -16.97 -9.02
C ASN A 127 -9.31 -18.20 -9.43
N TYR A 128 -8.61 -18.89 -8.51
CA TYR A 128 -7.63 -19.89 -8.92
C TYR A 128 -7.75 -21.23 -8.19
N ALA A 129 -7.89 -21.23 -6.87
CA ALA A 129 -7.89 -22.46 -6.09
C ALA A 129 -9.20 -23.24 -6.17
N THR A 130 -9.11 -24.57 -6.09
CA THR A 130 -10.30 -25.43 -5.89
C THR A 130 -10.74 -25.40 -4.43
N LEU A 131 -11.99 -25.78 -4.14
CA LEU A 131 -12.49 -25.83 -2.76
C LEU A 131 -11.64 -26.77 -1.88
N GLU A 132 -11.23 -27.93 -2.40
CA GLU A 132 -10.39 -28.90 -1.68
C GLU A 132 -9.01 -28.32 -1.34
N GLU A 133 -8.38 -27.60 -2.28
CA GLU A 133 -7.10 -26.92 -2.03
C GLU A 133 -7.26 -25.80 -1.00
N LEU A 134 -8.38 -25.08 -1.03
CA LEU A 134 -8.68 -24.00 -0.08
C LEU A 134 -8.91 -24.52 1.34
N ASP A 135 -9.56 -25.67 1.51
CA ASP A 135 -9.75 -26.27 2.83
C ASP A 135 -8.40 -26.60 3.49
N ILE A 136 -7.50 -27.24 2.73
CA ILE A 136 -6.15 -27.58 3.19
C ILE A 136 -5.34 -26.30 3.47
N PHE A 137 -5.39 -25.33 2.55
CA PHE A 137 -4.70 -24.05 2.72
C PHE A 137 -5.20 -23.28 3.94
N THR A 138 -6.50 -23.27 4.19
CA THR A 138 -7.11 -22.58 5.32
C THR A 138 -6.70 -23.22 6.64
N ASP A 139 -6.72 -24.55 6.75
CA ASP A 139 -6.28 -25.27 7.97
C ASP A 139 -4.81 -24.99 8.28
N ILE A 140 -3.93 -25.10 7.28
CA ILE A 140 -2.49 -24.77 7.41
C ILE A 140 -2.31 -23.32 7.84
N PHE A 141 -3.05 -22.38 7.23
CA PHE A 141 -2.94 -20.96 7.54
C PHE A 141 -3.46 -20.60 8.95
N GLN A 142 -4.52 -21.26 9.42
CA GLN A 142 -5.03 -21.07 10.77
C GLN A 142 -4.03 -21.58 11.83
N ARG A 143 -3.45 -22.76 11.60
CA ARG A 143 -2.43 -23.36 12.48
C ARG A 143 -1.10 -22.61 12.42
N TRP A 144 -0.83 -21.93 11.31
CA TRP A 144 0.44 -21.22 11.05
C TRP A 144 1.65 -22.16 11.08
N ASP A 145 1.45 -23.42 10.67
CA ASP A 145 2.52 -24.42 10.65
C ASP A 145 3.14 -24.50 9.24
N ILE A 146 4.39 -24.06 9.11
CA ILE A 146 5.11 -24.13 7.84
C ILE A 146 5.53 -25.55 7.46
N LYS A 147 5.51 -26.50 8.41
CA LYS A 147 5.95 -27.88 8.17
C LYS A 147 4.98 -28.65 7.26
N GLU A 148 3.73 -28.22 7.22
CA GLU A 148 2.68 -28.87 6.42
C GLU A 148 2.50 -28.22 5.04
N ILE A 149 3.28 -27.19 4.72
CA ILE A 149 3.22 -26.49 3.42
C ILE A 149 3.43 -27.43 2.24
N ASP A 150 4.09 -28.58 2.45
CA ASP A 150 4.39 -29.52 1.38
C ASP A 150 3.17 -30.21 0.76
N GLN A 151 2.05 -30.19 1.48
CA GLN A 151 0.75 -30.70 1.01
C GLN A 151 0.08 -29.77 -0.01
N LEU A 152 0.52 -28.50 -0.10
CA LEU A 152 -0.09 -27.50 -0.98
C LEU A 152 0.51 -27.54 -2.38
N PRO A 153 -0.22 -27.11 -3.41
CA PRO A 153 0.35 -26.84 -4.73
C PRO A 153 1.46 -25.78 -4.67
N ASP A 154 2.45 -25.85 -5.57
CA ASP A 154 3.62 -24.97 -5.57
C ASP A 154 3.29 -23.47 -5.54
N TYR A 155 2.20 -23.06 -6.21
CA TYR A 155 1.76 -21.67 -6.23
C TYR A 155 1.24 -21.20 -4.85
N MET A 156 0.55 -22.07 -4.11
CA MET A 156 0.10 -21.80 -2.75
C MET A 156 1.27 -21.83 -1.76
N LYS A 157 2.24 -22.72 -1.96
CA LYS A 157 3.49 -22.70 -1.19
C LYS A 157 4.21 -21.36 -1.35
N ALA A 158 4.32 -20.87 -2.58
CA ALA A 158 4.93 -19.57 -2.86
C ALA A 158 4.16 -18.41 -2.22
N ALA A 159 2.83 -18.43 -2.28
CA ALA A 159 1.98 -17.46 -1.60
C ALA A 159 2.18 -17.50 -0.07
N TYR A 160 2.25 -18.68 0.53
CA TYR A 160 2.44 -18.84 1.97
C TYR A 160 3.85 -18.44 2.42
N GLN A 161 4.91 -18.78 1.66
CA GLN A 161 6.27 -18.34 1.93
C GLN A 161 6.41 -16.81 1.92
N LEU A 162 5.66 -16.13 1.04
CA LEU A 162 5.59 -14.67 1.03
C LEU A 162 5.05 -14.11 2.37
N PHE A 163 4.06 -14.77 2.99
CA PHE A 163 3.53 -14.34 4.29
C PHE A 163 4.60 -14.31 5.38
N PHE A 164 5.42 -15.36 5.44
CA PHE A 164 6.51 -15.42 6.40
C PHE A 164 7.60 -14.40 6.08
N SER A 165 7.98 -14.25 4.82
CA SER A 165 8.97 -13.25 4.40
C SER A 165 8.59 -11.83 4.83
N VAL A 166 7.33 -11.40 4.62
CA VAL A 166 6.90 -10.05 5.01
C VAL A 166 6.82 -9.90 6.52
N ARG A 167 6.40 -10.95 7.24
CA ARG A 167 6.42 -10.95 8.70
C ARG A 167 7.85 -10.78 9.22
N ASP A 168 8.79 -11.58 8.72
CA ASP A 168 10.19 -11.56 9.16
C ASP A 168 10.83 -10.20 8.83
N ASP A 169 10.57 -9.66 7.65
CA ASP A 169 10.97 -8.29 7.26
C ASP A 169 10.44 -7.26 8.27
N TYR A 170 9.16 -7.35 8.64
CA TYR A 170 8.57 -6.42 9.60
C TYR A 170 9.17 -6.56 10.99
N ASP A 171 9.28 -7.79 11.49
CA ASP A 171 9.84 -8.08 12.81
C ASP A 171 11.28 -7.58 12.91
N HIS A 172 12.06 -7.77 11.83
CA HIS A 172 13.41 -7.24 11.71
C HIS A 172 13.44 -5.70 11.77
N GLU A 173 12.61 -5.00 11.01
CA GLU A 173 12.61 -3.54 11.00
C GLU A 173 12.09 -2.93 12.31
N VAL A 174 11.06 -3.53 12.92
CA VAL A 174 10.53 -3.09 14.21
C VAL A 174 11.52 -3.34 15.35
N SER A 175 12.31 -4.42 15.29
CA SER A 175 13.38 -4.67 16.26
C SER A 175 14.45 -3.57 16.24
N LYS A 176 14.82 -3.06 15.04
CA LYS A 176 15.76 -1.93 14.90
C LYS A 176 15.22 -0.64 15.53
N LEU A 177 13.90 -0.49 15.54
CA LEU A 177 13.21 0.66 16.14
C LEU A 177 12.96 0.50 17.64
N GLY A 178 13.38 -0.61 18.26
CA GLY A 178 13.15 -0.90 19.68
C GLY A 178 11.66 -1.04 20.04
N ARG A 179 10.82 -1.40 19.07
CA ARG A 179 9.36 -1.52 19.23
C ARG A 179 8.95 -3.01 19.28
N SER A 180 7.75 -3.27 19.79
CA SER A 180 7.18 -4.61 19.80
C SER A 180 6.62 -5.00 18.43
N SER A 181 6.80 -6.26 18.03
CA SER A 181 6.18 -6.89 16.86
C SER A 181 4.68 -7.15 17.00
N TYR A 182 4.05 -6.70 18.10
CA TYR A 182 2.61 -6.89 18.35
C TYR A 182 1.72 -6.46 17.17
N GLY A 183 2.11 -5.42 16.43
CA GLY A 183 1.40 -4.98 15.23
C GLY A 183 1.25 -6.07 14.15
N VAL A 184 2.25 -6.96 13.99
CA VAL A 184 2.15 -8.10 13.06
C VAL A 184 1.14 -9.11 13.55
N SER A 185 1.14 -9.41 14.85
CA SER A 185 0.16 -10.32 15.45
C SER A 185 -1.27 -9.82 15.24
N CYS A 186 -1.50 -8.50 15.32
CA CYS A 186 -2.80 -7.91 14.99
C CYS A 186 -3.18 -8.09 13.52
N VAL A 187 -2.24 -7.87 12.59
CA VAL A 187 -2.49 -8.06 11.14
C VAL A 187 -2.77 -9.53 10.83
N ILE A 188 -1.98 -10.45 11.38
CA ILE A 188 -2.20 -11.90 11.24
C ILE A 188 -3.57 -12.28 11.80
N GLY A 189 -3.93 -11.77 12.98
CA GLY A 189 -5.24 -12.00 13.58
C GLY A 189 -6.39 -11.47 12.71
N ALA A 190 -6.24 -10.29 12.12
CA ALA A 190 -7.23 -9.72 11.22
C ALA A 190 -7.37 -10.51 9.91
N VAL A 191 -6.26 -10.98 9.35
CA VAL A 191 -6.26 -11.86 8.18
C VAL A 191 -6.96 -13.18 8.52
N ARG A 192 -6.59 -13.84 9.62
CA ARG A 192 -7.28 -15.06 10.09
C ARG A 192 -8.78 -14.84 10.28
N ALA A 193 -9.18 -13.75 10.94
CA ALA A 193 -10.60 -13.44 11.15
C ALA A 193 -11.38 -13.23 9.85
N LYS A 194 -10.73 -12.71 8.80
CA LYS A 194 -11.35 -12.49 7.49
C LYS A 194 -11.50 -13.77 6.65
N PHE A 195 -10.62 -14.76 6.88
CA PHE A 195 -10.62 -16.04 6.18
C PHE A 195 -11.16 -17.20 7.04
N ASN A 196 -11.64 -16.93 8.25
CA ASN A 196 -12.43 -17.88 9.02
C ASN A 196 -13.83 -17.96 8.42
N PHE A 197 -14.16 -19.11 7.82
CA PHE A 197 -15.53 -19.51 7.52
C PHE A 197 -16.25 -19.96 8.80
#